data_AF-A0A419T6Q7-F1
#
_entry.id   AF-A0A419T6Q7-F1
#
_cell.length_a   1.000
_cell.length_b   1.000
_cell.length_c   1.000
_cell.angle_alpha   90.00
_cell.angle_beta   90.00
_cell.angle_gamma   90.00
#
_symmetry.space_group_name_H-M   'P 1'
#
loop_
_entity.id
_entity.type
_entity.pdbx_description
1 polymer ?
#
loop_
_entity_poly.entity_id
_entity_poly.type
_entity_poly.pdbx_seq_one_letter_code
_entity_poly.pdbx_strand_id
1 'polypeptide(L)' 'MLVGGKNECIACTIDNCTYHAKSEDYCTLEKIQVGTHEQNPTKKECTDCESFKNQA' A
#
# COMPACT_ATOMS: atom_id res chain seq x y z
N MET A 1 -1.66 12.76 -7.35
CA MET A 1 -2.96 12.91 -8.03
C MET A 1 -3.32 11.55 -8.59
N LEU A 2 -4.60 11.16 -8.55
CA LEU A 2 -5.04 9.90 -9.15
C LEU A 2 -5.14 10.04 -10.68
N VAL A 3 -4.57 9.09 -11.42
CA VAL A 3 -4.65 9.01 -12.88
C VAL A 3 -5.41 7.74 -13.24
N GLY A 4 -6.60 7.87 -13.83
CA GLY A 4 -7.42 6.70 -14.16
C GLY A 4 -7.86 5.87 -12.95
N GLY A 5 -8.03 6.49 -11.78
CA GLY A 5 -8.47 5.82 -10.56
C GLY A 5 -7.36 5.14 -9.73
N LYS A 6 -6.10 5.17 -10.21
CA LYS A 6 -4.93 4.69 -9.49
C LYS A 6 -4.01 5.83 -9.06
N ASN A 7 -3.25 5.61 -7.99
CA ASN A 7 -2.17 6.48 -7.57
C ASN A 7 -0.84 5.90 -8.05
N GLU A 8 -0.29 6.48 -9.12
CA GLU A 8 0.99 6.06 -9.71
C GLU A 8 2.19 6.30 -8.78
N CYS A 9 2.01 7.07 -7.70
CA CYS A 9 3.03 7.25 -6.66
C CYS A 9 3.01 6.16 -5.59
N ILE A 10 2.05 5.22 -5.62
CA ILE A 10 1.89 4.17 -4.61
C ILE A 10 1.74 2.83 -5.32
N ALA A 11 2.87 2.19 -5.62
CA ALA A 11 2.88 0.83 -6.15
C ALA A 11 2.31 -0.15 -5.11
N CYS A 12 1.50 -1.10 -5.58
CA CYS A 12 0.95 -2.16 -4.75
C CYS A 12 0.79 -3.39 -5.63
N THR A 13 1.51 -4.46 -5.34
CA THR A 13 1.42 -5.74 -6.07
C THR A 13 0.58 -6.78 -5.30
N ILE A 14 -0.06 -6.36 -4.21
CA ILE A 14 -0.81 -7.25 -3.32
C ILE A 14 -2.24 -7.32 -3.85
N ASP A 15 -2.56 -8.39 -4.58
CA ASP A 15 -3.85 -8.55 -5.24
C ASP A 15 -5.04 -8.50 -4.27
N ASN A 16 -4.90 -9.11 -3.08
CA ASN A 16 -5.93 -9.11 -2.04
C ASN A 16 -5.96 -7.82 -1.20
N CYS A 17 -5.23 -6.77 -1.58
CA CYS A 17 -5.41 -5.45 -0.99
C CYS A 17 -6.75 -4.86 -1.47
N THR A 18 -7.57 -4.41 -0.53
CA THR A 18 -8.87 -3.75 -0.77
C THR A 18 -8.72 -2.52 -1.66
N TYR A 19 -7.55 -1.88 -1.62
CA TYR A 19 -7.23 -0.66 -2.36
C TYR A 19 -6.39 -0.93 -3.62
N HIS A 20 -6.17 -2.18 -4.01
CA HIS A 20 -5.44 -2.50 -5.24
C HIS A 20 -6.22 -1.99 -6.46
N ALA A 21 -5.53 -1.41 -7.45
CA ALA A 21 -6.14 -0.90 -8.67
C ALA A 21 -6.64 -2.01 -9.62
N LYS A 22 -6.31 -3.28 -9.32
CA LYS A 22 -6.71 -4.53 -10.00
C LYS A 22 -6.21 -4.67 -11.44
N SER A 23 -6.38 -3.65 -12.27
CA SER A 23 -5.89 -3.63 -13.64
C SER A 23 -4.38 -3.43 -13.73
N GLU A 24 -3.76 -2.82 -12.71
CA GLU A 24 -2.33 -2.50 -12.65
C GLU A 24 -1.84 -2.58 -11.19
N ASP A 25 -0.52 -2.72 -11.00
CA ASP A 25 0.14 -2.88 -9.70
C ASP A 25 0.28 -1.54 -8.92
N TYR A 26 -0.83 -0.86 -8.72
CA TYR A 26 -0.92 0.40 -7.99
C TYR A 26 -2.04 0.39 -6.96
N CYS A 27 -1.93 1.29 -5.98
CA CYS A 27 -2.96 1.52 -4.98
C CYS A 27 -3.91 2.63 -5.45
N THR A 28 -5.16 2.62 -4.99
CA THR A 28 -6.16 3.67 -5.27
C THR A 28 -6.19 4.76 -4.20
N LEU A 29 -5.45 4.58 -3.09
CA LEU A 29 -5.33 5.57 -2.03
C LEU A 29 -4.53 6.78 -2.48
N GLU A 30 -4.93 7.97 -2.03
CA GLU A 30 -4.16 9.20 -2.26
C GLU A 30 -2.91 9.30 -1.39
N LYS A 31 -2.92 8.65 -0.22
CA LYS A 31 -1.81 8.57 0.73
C LYS A 31 -1.78 7.20 1.40
N ILE A 32 -0.59 6.74 1.78
CA ILE A 32 -0.39 5.60 2.68
C ILE A 32 0.33 6.04 3.93
N GLN A 33 0.15 5.27 5.00
CA GLN A 33 0.95 5.36 6.22
C GLN A 33 1.88 4.16 6.27
N VAL A 34 3.18 4.44 6.33
CA VAL A 34 4.20 3.42 6.62
C VAL A 34 4.48 3.48 8.11
N GLY A 35 4.34 2.34 8.77
CA GLY A 35 4.55 2.20 10.21
C GLY A 35 5.44 1.00 10.51
N THR A 36 5.50 0.64 11.79
CA THR A 36 6.29 -0.47 12.30
C THR A 36 5.70 -0.93 13.63
N HIS A 37 5.90 -2.21 13.96
CA HIS A 37 5.57 -2.75 15.28
C HIS A 37 6.78 -2.75 16.23
N GLU A 38 7.92 -2.21 15.80
CA GLU A 38 9.14 -2.10 16.59
C GLU A 38 9.46 -0.64 16.93
N GLN A 39 10.22 -0.40 18.00
CA GLN A 39 10.60 0.98 18.37
C GLN A 39 11.60 1.62 17.38
N ASN A 40 12.48 0.82 16.76
CA ASN A 40 13.53 1.30 15.85
C ASN A 40 13.76 0.28 14.71
N PRO A 41 12.90 0.27 13.66
CA PRO A 41 13.01 -0.68 12.57
C PRO A 41 14.28 -0.42 11.75
N THR A 42 15.05 -1.48 11.50
CA THR A 42 16.29 -1.43 10.69
C THR A 42 16.20 -2.29 9.42
N LYS A 43 15.15 -3.10 9.32
CA LYS A 43 14.91 -4.01 8.20
C LYS A 43 13.59 -3.68 7.54
N LYS A 44 13.52 -3.87 6.22
CA LYS A 44 12.30 -3.69 5.43
C LYS A 44 11.13 -4.55 5.92
N GLU A 45 11.41 -5.74 6.46
CA GLU A 45 10.41 -6.69 6.96
C GLU A 45 9.69 -6.18 8.22
N CYS A 46 10.26 -5.16 8.88
CA CYS A 46 9.69 -4.53 10.06
C CYS A 46 8.96 -3.21 9.74
N THR A 47 8.94 -2.80 8.46
CA THR A 47 8.16 -1.67 7.96
C THR A 47 6.91 -2.15 7.27
N ASP A 48 5.76 -1.75 7.82
CA ASP A 48 4.44 -2.18 7.40
C ASP A 48 3.71 -1.03 6.69
N CYS A 49 2.90 -1.35 5.68
CA CYS A 49 1.91 -0.41 5.17
C CYS A 49 0.68 -0.49 6.07
N GLU A 50 0.54 0.43 7.03
CA GLU A 50 -0.59 0.45 7.98
C GLU A 50 -1.93 0.82 7.32
N SER A 51 -1.88 1.33 6.08
CA SER A 51 -3.08 1.55 5.26
C SER A 51 -3.55 0.28 4.54
N PHE A 52 -2.80 -0.83 4.61
CA PHE A 52 -3.20 -2.09 4.00
C PHE A 52 -4.49 -2.63 4.64
N LYS A 53 -5.42 -3.07 3.80
CA LYS A 53 -6.63 -3.77 4.23
C LYS A 53 -6.85 -5.00 3.36
N ASN A 54 -6.92 -6.17 3.98
CA ASN A 54 -7.20 -7.41 3.27
C ASN A 54 -8.66 -7.46 2.79
N GLN A 55 -8.89 -7.96 1.57
CA GLN A 55 -10.21 -8.17 0.96
C GLN A 55 -10.68 -9.65 1.00
N ALA A 56 -9.97 -10.51 1.72
CA ALA A 56 -10.35 -11.91 1.97
C ALA A 56 -11.48 -12.05 3.01
#